data_AF-A0A8T1WPP6-F1
#
_entry.id   AF-A0A8T1WPP6-F1
#
_cell.length_a   1.000
_cell.length_b   1.000
_cell.length_c   1.000
_cell.angle_alpha   90.00
_cell.angle_beta   90.00
_cell.angle_gamma   90.00
#
_symmetry.space_group_name_H-M   'P 1'
#
loop_
_entity.id
_entity.type
_entity.pdbx_description
1 polymer ?
#
loop_
_entity_poly.entity_id
_entity_poly.type
_entity_poly.pdbx_seq_one_letter_code
_entity_poly.pdbx_strand_id
1 'polypeptide(L)'
;MGGSKRRRQQRVKAIGAQVEESIRQDAEDKKLKHVEAEQLFQVDSKGGDVGPPVTKKQKLEKLQKDPILAGTRKFDASKLNKGEALAVKKLQQQSQQQKPAVKAKKSSNLWGQDGAAKEDEANEKLDAYVAPVVAKKIKRRKRSAPSTQYKMPTVEVAAAGQSYHPDFETHQDVMAEAVAQELERQEKRAKAAEPLTKGLSEETLQYIKMDSSDEEGSDSSDDEDVSKKPRKTPSKVTRTMRNKRERHKKMEMEHQARRGEKSIIKQINASQHILQSIVKSEKAAAQKQELKKLQKEQKLQEEPLVRVGGKHVKLERETPVSFSEELTGNMRTLKPKGHPLLDRFDSLHKRNKIDIGRPKKTRKAKVKIIEAKK
;
A
#
# COMPACT_ATOMS: atom_id res chain seq x y z
N MET A 1 -15.32 -21.79 -32.06
CA MET A 1 -15.48 -21.07 -30.76
C MET A 1 -15.79 -21.96 -29.53
N GLY A 2 -15.97 -23.29 -29.64
CA GLY A 2 -16.38 -24.16 -28.51
C GLY A 2 -15.26 -24.70 -27.60
N GLY A 3 -14.01 -24.79 -28.06
CA GLY A 3 -12.91 -25.46 -27.34
C GLY A 3 -12.40 -24.71 -26.09
N SER A 4 -12.33 -23.38 -26.14
CA SER A 4 -11.82 -22.56 -25.02
C SER A 4 -12.74 -22.59 -23.80
N LYS A 5 -14.07 -22.57 -24.02
CA LYS A 5 -15.07 -22.68 -22.95
C LYS A 5 -14.99 -24.05 -22.24
N ARG A 6 -14.81 -25.14 -23.00
CA ARG A 6 -14.67 -26.50 -22.45
C ARG A 6 -13.40 -26.65 -21.62
N ARG A 7 -12.26 -26.09 -22.08
CA ARG A 7 -10.98 -26.09 -21.34
C ARG A 7 -11.06 -25.28 -20.04
N ARG A 8 -11.75 -24.13 -20.06
CA ARG A 8 -11.99 -23.31 -18.85
C ARG A 8 -12.87 -24.07 -17.85
N GLN A 9 -13.94 -24.72 -18.31
CA GLN A 9 -14.80 -25.54 -17.44
C GLN A 9 -14.04 -26.73 -16.84
N GLN A 10 -13.18 -27.39 -17.60
CA GLN A 10 -12.33 -28.47 -17.09
C GLN A 10 -11.34 -27.97 -16.02
N ARG A 11 -10.71 -26.80 -16.24
CA ARG A 11 -9.83 -26.18 -15.22
C ARG A 11 -10.60 -25.80 -13.95
N VAL A 12 -11.80 -25.22 -14.10
CA VAL A 12 -12.64 -24.87 -12.95
C VAL A 12 -13.06 -26.12 -12.17
N LYS A 13 -13.39 -27.22 -12.86
CA LYS A 13 -13.67 -28.51 -12.21
C LYS A 13 -12.46 -29.10 -11.50
N ALA A 14 -11.28 -29.05 -12.13
CA ALA A 14 -10.04 -29.55 -11.53
C ALA A 14 -9.63 -28.74 -10.29
N ILE A 15 -9.71 -27.40 -10.37
CA ILE A 15 -9.43 -26.51 -9.23
C ILE A 15 -10.49 -26.71 -8.14
N GLY A 16 -11.76 -26.87 -8.51
CA GLY A 16 -12.84 -27.17 -7.57
C GLY A 16 -12.58 -28.47 -6.80
N ALA A 17 -12.19 -29.54 -7.49
CA ALA A 17 -11.84 -30.81 -6.86
C ALA A 17 -10.65 -30.69 -5.90
N GLN A 18 -9.59 -29.96 -6.28
CA GLN A 18 -8.44 -29.72 -5.41
C GLN A 18 -8.79 -28.94 -4.14
N VAL A 19 -9.72 -27.97 -4.24
CA VAL A 19 -10.21 -27.21 -3.08
C VAL A 19 -11.10 -28.08 -2.19
N GLU A 20 -11.92 -28.95 -2.77
CA GLU A 20 -12.72 -29.89 -1.98
C GLU A 20 -11.86 -30.93 -1.26
N GLU A 21 -10.80 -31.42 -1.90
CA GLU A 21 -9.82 -32.33 -1.29
C GLU A 21 -9.05 -31.66 -0.15
N SER A 22 -8.61 -30.41 -0.31
CA SER A 22 -7.93 -29.69 0.79
C SER A 22 -8.86 -29.41 1.97
N ILE A 23 -10.14 -29.09 1.72
CA ILE A 23 -11.13 -28.94 2.80
C ILE A 23 -11.36 -30.26 3.53
N ARG A 24 -11.35 -31.40 2.83
CA ARG A 24 -11.47 -32.74 3.44
C ARG A 24 -10.26 -33.08 4.28
N GLN A 25 -9.05 -32.78 3.79
CA GLN A 25 -7.80 -32.97 4.55
C GLN A 25 -7.77 -32.09 5.80
N ASP A 26 -8.10 -30.79 5.68
CA ASP A 26 -8.22 -29.88 6.82
C ASP A 26 -9.25 -30.35 7.85
N ALA A 27 -10.34 -30.98 7.40
CA ALA A 27 -11.37 -31.54 8.26
C ALA A 27 -10.91 -32.86 8.92
N GLU A 28 -10.05 -33.64 8.27
CA GLU A 28 -9.44 -34.85 8.80
C GLU A 28 -8.37 -34.54 9.84
N ASP A 29 -7.50 -33.57 9.57
CA ASP A 29 -6.44 -33.10 10.48
C ASP A 29 -7.03 -32.48 11.76
N LYS A 30 -8.23 -31.88 11.66
CA LYS A 30 -8.96 -31.32 12.81
C LYS A 30 -9.83 -32.34 13.55
N LYS A 31 -9.88 -33.60 13.10
CA LYS A 31 -10.51 -34.66 13.93
C LYS A 31 -9.64 -34.87 15.16
N LEU A 32 -10.31 -34.97 16.31
CA LEU A 32 -9.70 -35.14 17.64
C LEU A 32 -8.70 -36.32 17.77
N LYS A 33 -8.63 -37.21 16.78
CA LYS A 33 -7.68 -38.32 16.70
C LYS A 33 -6.27 -37.90 16.30
N HIS A 34 -6.10 -36.75 15.62
CA HIS A 34 -4.81 -36.24 15.11
C HIS A 34 -4.22 -35.09 15.93
N VAL A 35 -4.91 -34.66 16.99
CA VAL A 35 -4.42 -33.61 17.88
C VAL A 35 -3.59 -34.26 18.98
N GLU A 36 -2.32 -33.88 19.08
CA GLU A 36 -1.38 -34.33 20.11
C GLU A 36 -1.96 -34.11 21.52
N ALA A 37 -1.75 -35.08 22.42
CA ALA A 37 -2.35 -35.09 23.76
C ALA A 37 -2.01 -33.84 24.59
N GLU A 38 -0.85 -33.22 24.35
CA GLU A 38 -0.42 -31.98 25.02
C GLU A 38 -1.30 -30.77 24.70
N GLN A 39 -1.98 -30.75 23.56
CA GLN A 39 -2.92 -29.68 23.18
C GLN A 39 -4.33 -29.94 23.73
N LEU A 40 -4.65 -31.18 24.07
CA LEU A 40 -5.93 -31.58 24.64
C LEU A 40 -6.01 -31.31 26.14
N PHE A 41 -4.86 -31.26 26.84
CA PHE A 41 -4.81 -31.05 28.28
C PHE A 41 -3.91 -29.85 28.63
N GLN A 42 -4.54 -28.75 29.08
CA GLN A 42 -3.82 -27.76 29.88
C GLN A 42 -3.70 -28.29 31.31
N VAL A 43 -2.48 -28.65 31.70
CA VAL A 43 -2.17 -28.93 33.11
C VAL A 43 -2.17 -27.61 33.85
N ASP A 44 -3.22 -27.39 34.66
CA ASP A 44 -3.36 -26.20 35.48
C ASP A 44 -2.33 -26.23 36.63
N SER A 45 -1.17 -25.63 36.38
CA SER A 45 -0.06 -25.56 37.33
C SER A 45 -0.17 -24.38 38.30
N LYS A 46 -1.33 -23.70 38.37
CA LYS A 46 -1.59 -22.62 39.32
C LYS A 46 -2.85 -22.95 40.12
N GLY A 47 -2.65 -23.67 41.21
CA GLY A 47 -3.68 -23.83 42.24
C GLY A 47 -4.17 -22.47 42.74
N GLY A 48 -5.47 -22.22 42.58
CA GLY A 48 -6.32 -21.38 43.42
C GLY A 48 -6.00 -19.89 43.51
N ASP A 49 -6.71 -19.06 42.72
CA ASP A 49 -7.61 -18.04 43.29
C ASP A 49 -8.59 -17.53 42.22
N VAL A 50 -9.55 -18.36 41.84
CA VAL A 50 -10.71 -17.91 41.05
C VAL A 50 -11.83 -17.61 42.05
N GLY A 51 -11.93 -16.36 42.47
CA GLY A 51 -13.06 -15.88 43.26
C GLY A 51 -14.40 -16.27 42.59
N PRO A 52 -15.44 -16.59 43.39
CA PRO A 52 -16.69 -17.14 42.87
C PRO A 52 -17.28 -16.28 41.74
N PRO A 53 -17.92 -16.89 40.73
CA PRO A 53 -18.41 -16.17 39.56
C PRO A 53 -19.36 -15.05 39.98
N VAL A 54 -18.94 -13.82 39.70
CA VAL A 54 -19.66 -12.58 40.00
C VAL A 54 -21.09 -12.71 39.46
N THR A 55 -22.07 -12.66 40.37
CA THR A 55 -23.48 -12.82 40.03
C THR A 55 -23.93 -11.72 39.04
N LYS A 56 -24.98 -11.98 38.24
CA LYS A 56 -25.50 -11.03 37.24
C LYS A 56 -25.75 -9.62 37.82
N LYS A 57 -26.12 -9.53 39.10
CA LYS A 57 -26.35 -8.26 39.82
C LYS A 57 -25.05 -7.47 40.06
N GLN A 58 -23.99 -8.15 40.47
CA GLN A 58 -22.69 -7.52 40.72
C GLN A 58 -21.98 -7.11 39.42
N LYS A 59 -22.21 -7.79 38.30
CA LYS A 59 -21.77 -7.35 36.96
C LYS A 59 -22.48 -6.06 36.51
N LEU A 60 -23.76 -5.93 36.83
CA LEU A 60 -24.56 -4.74 36.54
C LEU A 60 -24.11 -3.51 37.34
N GLU A 61 -23.77 -3.69 38.62
CA GLU A 61 -23.22 -2.60 39.44
C GLU A 61 -21.84 -2.13 38.96
N LYS A 62 -20.97 -3.04 38.50
CA LYS A 62 -19.65 -2.66 37.97
C LYS A 62 -19.78 -1.84 36.68
N LEU A 63 -20.68 -2.25 35.78
CA LEU A 63 -20.99 -1.50 34.55
C LEU A 63 -21.64 -0.13 34.82
N GLN A 64 -22.35 0.04 35.93
CA GLN A 64 -22.92 1.32 36.34
C GLN A 64 -21.91 2.25 37.02
N LYS A 65 -20.78 1.72 37.51
CA LYS A 65 -19.73 2.47 38.22
C LYS A 65 -18.53 2.84 37.34
N ASP A 66 -18.46 2.35 36.10
CA ASP A 66 -17.40 2.73 35.15
C ASP A 66 -17.63 4.17 34.60
N PRO A 67 -16.76 5.14 34.95
CA PRO A 67 -16.95 6.55 34.57
C PRO A 67 -16.80 6.79 33.05
N ILE A 68 -16.29 5.81 32.31
CA ILE A 68 -16.07 5.88 30.86
C ILE A 68 -17.38 5.62 30.08
N LEU A 69 -18.33 4.85 30.64
CA LEU A 69 -19.63 4.57 30.01
C LEU A 69 -20.74 5.53 30.44
N ALA A 70 -20.58 6.24 31.57
CA ALA A 70 -21.45 7.37 31.94
C ALA A 70 -21.28 8.60 31.00
N GLY A 71 -20.25 8.57 30.15
CA GLY A 71 -19.84 9.66 29.25
C GLY A 71 -20.41 9.62 27.83
N THR A 72 -21.40 8.77 27.50
CA THR A 72 -22.05 8.84 26.18
C THR A 72 -23.17 9.89 26.17
N ARG A 73 -22.85 11.12 26.60
CA ARG A 73 -23.62 12.30 26.20
C ARG A 73 -22.88 12.89 25.02
N LYS A 74 -23.59 13.12 23.91
CA LYS A 74 -23.06 13.72 22.68
C LYS A 74 -22.19 14.93 23.06
N PHE A 75 -20.97 14.97 22.52
CA PHE A 75 -20.00 16.04 22.75
C PHE A 75 -20.64 17.39 22.42
N ASP A 76 -20.77 18.24 23.43
CA ASP A 76 -21.48 19.51 23.35
C ASP A 76 -20.41 20.62 23.31
N ALA A 77 -20.04 21.07 22.11
CA ALA A 77 -18.97 22.05 21.88
C ALA A 77 -19.21 23.40 22.59
N SER A 78 -20.45 23.65 22.99
CA SER A 78 -20.89 24.83 23.75
C SER A 78 -20.40 24.88 25.20
N LYS A 79 -19.95 23.75 25.76
CA LYS A 79 -19.50 23.63 27.17
C LYS A 79 -17.98 23.63 27.35
N LEU A 80 -17.22 23.94 26.30
CA LEU A 80 -15.77 24.05 26.39
C LEU A 80 -15.37 25.21 27.29
N ASN A 81 -14.54 24.93 28.30
CA ASN A 81 -13.92 25.96 29.12
C ASN A 81 -13.00 26.82 28.23
N LYS A 82 -13.05 28.15 28.37
CA LYS A 82 -12.27 29.10 27.55
C LYS A 82 -10.77 28.77 27.53
N GLY A 83 -10.23 28.18 28.61
CA GLY A 83 -8.83 27.73 28.69
C GLY A 83 -8.50 26.54 27.78
N GLU A 84 -9.40 25.58 27.63
CA GLU A 84 -9.22 24.40 26.77
C GLU A 84 -9.28 24.80 25.28
N ALA A 85 -10.19 25.73 24.93
CA ALA A 85 -10.24 26.30 23.59
C ALA A 85 -8.96 27.07 23.23
N LEU A 86 -8.36 27.80 24.18
CA LEU A 86 -7.08 28.49 23.99
C LEU A 86 -5.91 27.50 23.83
N ALA A 87 -5.91 26.39 24.56
CA ALA A 87 -4.90 25.35 24.43
C ALA A 87 -4.94 24.66 23.05
N VAL A 88 -6.14 24.33 22.56
CA VAL A 88 -6.33 23.77 21.22
C VAL A 88 -5.92 24.76 20.13
N LYS A 89 -6.24 26.05 20.29
CA LYS A 89 -5.82 27.10 19.35
C LYS A 89 -4.30 27.29 19.32
N LYS A 90 -3.64 27.16 20.48
CA LYS A 90 -2.17 27.23 20.61
C LYS A 90 -1.47 26.02 19.96
N LEU A 91 -2.05 24.83 20.07
CA LEU A 91 -1.59 23.61 19.39
C LEU A 91 -1.76 23.71 17.87
N GLN A 92 -2.88 24.26 17.39
CA GLN A 92 -3.08 24.53 15.96
C GLN A 92 -2.09 25.56 15.41
N GLN A 93 -1.80 26.63 16.17
CA GLN A 93 -0.82 27.65 15.76
C GLN A 93 0.61 27.11 15.71
N GLN A 94 1.00 26.18 16.60
CA GLN A 94 2.31 25.52 16.55
C GLN A 94 2.47 24.63 15.31
N SER A 95 1.38 24.06 14.76
CA SER A 95 1.44 23.25 13.55
C SER A 95 1.64 24.07 12.26
N GLN A 96 1.35 25.38 12.29
CA GLN A 96 1.45 26.28 11.13
C GLN A 96 2.71 27.16 11.11
N GLN A 97 3.57 27.11 12.12
CA GLN A 97 4.88 27.78 12.03
C GLN A 97 5.78 27.05 11.05
N GLN A 98 5.87 27.62 9.85
CA GLN A 98 6.81 27.21 8.81
C GLN A 98 8.23 27.21 9.39
N LYS A 99 8.91 26.07 9.29
CA LYS A 99 10.32 25.92 9.67
C LYS A 99 11.14 27.00 8.95
N PRO A 100 11.84 27.91 9.64
CA PRO A 100 12.73 28.84 8.95
C PRO A 100 13.80 28.02 8.23
N ALA A 101 14.01 28.34 6.95
CA ALA A 101 15.01 27.70 6.11
C ALA A 101 16.38 27.75 6.81
N VAL A 102 16.89 26.57 7.20
CA VAL A 102 18.23 26.43 7.77
C VAL A 102 19.23 26.76 6.66
N LYS A 103 19.67 28.03 6.61
CA LYS A 103 20.86 28.41 5.85
C LYS A 103 21.99 27.50 6.34
N ALA A 104 22.55 26.71 5.42
CA ALA A 104 23.69 25.86 5.69
C ALA A 104 24.80 26.73 6.30
N LYS A 105 25.08 26.55 7.59
CA LYS A 105 26.23 27.18 8.23
C LYS A 105 27.45 26.70 7.46
N LYS A 106 28.13 27.63 6.77
CA LYS A 106 29.45 27.39 6.19
C LYS A 106 30.30 26.75 7.28
N SER A 107 31.03 25.69 6.92
CA SER A 107 31.91 24.97 7.83
C SER A 107 32.75 25.96 8.61
N SER A 108 32.50 26.05 9.92
CA SER A 108 33.36 26.79 10.85
C SER A 108 34.77 26.25 10.66
N ASN A 109 35.73 27.14 10.39
CA ASN A 109 37.15 26.79 10.37
C ASN A 109 37.47 26.00 11.64
N LEU A 110 38.03 24.80 11.48
CA LEU A 110 38.41 23.92 12.59
C LEU A 110 39.69 24.41 13.30
N TRP A 111 40.32 25.45 12.77
CA TRP A 111 41.61 25.98 13.18
C TRP A 111 41.47 27.47 13.49
N GLY A 112 42.07 27.92 14.60
CA GLY A 112 42.26 29.33 14.91
C GLY A 112 43.30 29.97 13.98
N GLN A 113 43.39 31.30 13.97
CA GLN A 113 44.40 32.02 13.17
C GLN A 113 45.84 31.67 13.62
N ASP A 114 46.01 31.22 14.85
CA ASP A 114 47.31 30.85 15.44
C ASP A 114 47.69 29.38 15.19
N GLY A 115 46.96 28.65 14.35
CA GLY A 115 47.21 27.24 14.06
C GLY A 115 46.83 26.26 15.18
N ALA A 116 46.37 26.76 16.32
CA ALA A 116 45.77 25.96 17.38
C ALA A 116 44.39 25.42 16.96
N ALA A 117 44.05 24.21 17.40
CA ALA A 117 42.72 23.66 17.24
C ALA A 117 41.72 24.57 17.98
N LYS A 118 40.63 24.94 17.31
CA LYS A 118 39.62 25.80 17.95
C LYS A 118 38.86 24.97 18.97
N GLU A 119 39.08 25.24 20.26
CA GLU A 119 38.24 24.70 21.33
C GLU A 119 36.80 25.17 21.11
N ASP A 120 35.84 24.26 21.25
CA ASP A 120 34.44 24.65 21.10
C ASP A 120 34.05 25.50 22.31
N GLU A 121 33.51 26.70 22.10
CA GLU A 121 32.94 27.58 23.15
C GLU A 121 31.90 26.87 24.05
N ALA A 122 31.36 25.74 23.58
CA ALA A 122 30.44 24.88 24.32
C ALA A 122 31.16 23.90 25.27
N ASN A 123 32.39 23.48 24.96
CA ASN A 123 33.22 22.62 25.82
C ASN A 123 33.90 23.44 26.92
N GLU A 124 34.24 24.70 26.65
CA GLU A 124 34.80 25.62 27.66
C GLU A 124 33.84 25.88 28.83
N LYS A 125 32.53 25.74 28.61
CA LYS A 125 31.48 25.88 29.63
C LYS A 125 31.21 24.61 30.43
N LEU A 126 31.83 23.49 30.04
CA LEU A 126 31.64 22.20 30.70
C LEU A 126 32.88 21.89 31.53
N ASP A 127 32.68 21.25 32.69
CA ASP A 127 33.80 20.81 33.54
C ASP A 127 34.74 19.90 32.75
N ALA A 128 36.06 20.03 32.99
CA ALA A 128 37.11 19.27 32.30
C ALA A 128 36.90 17.75 32.35
N TYR A 129 36.25 17.26 33.41
CA TYR A 129 35.89 15.85 33.58
C TYR A 129 34.68 15.40 32.74
N VAL A 130 33.76 16.33 32.43
CA VAL A 130 32.51 16.07 31.72
C VAL A 130 32.66 16.29 30.21
N ALA A 131 33.49 17.26 29.80
CA ALA A 131 33.77 17.58 28.41
C ALA A 131 34.11 16.37 27.51
N PRO A 132 34.96 15.39 27.91
CA PRO A 132 35.26 14.23 27.07
C PRO A 132 34.10 13.22 26.99
N VAL A 133 33.18 13.21 27.97
CA VAL A 133 32.06 12.26 28.04
C VAL A 133 30.85 12.75 27.25
N VAL A 134 30.70 14.06 27.04
CA VAL A 134 29.66 14.65 26.20
C VAL A 134 30.02 14.43 24.73
N ALA A 135 29.95 13.17 24.29
CA ALA A 135 30.14 12.78 22.91
C ALA A 135 29.09 13.51 22.05
N LYS A 136 29.57 14.39 21.16
CA LYS A 136 28.72 15.04 20.16
C LYS A 136 27.96 13.94 19.42
N LYS A 137 26.64 14.08 19.29
CA LYS A 137 25.82 13.19 18.45
C LYS A 137 26.26 13.37 16.99
N ILE A 138 27.27 12.62 16.55
CA ILE A 138 27.65 12.55 15.14
C ILE A 138 26.42 11.99 14.42
N LYS A 139 25.84 12.79 13.51
CA LYS A 139 24.75 12.31 12.66
C LYS A 139 25.28 11.07 11.93
N ARG A 140 24.81 9.88 12.31
CA ARG A 140 25.15 8.64 11.60
C ARG A 140 24.88 8.88 10.12
N ARG A 141 25.92 8.78 9.29
CA ARG A 141 25.76 8.82 7.83
C ARG A 141 24.69 7.78 7.50
N LYS A 142 23.61 8.20 6.85
CA LYS A 142 22.59 7.27 6.36
C LYS A 142 23.35 6.27 5.49
N ARG A 143 23.39 4.99 5.89
CA ARG A 143 23.94 3.90 5.05
C ARG A 143 23.29 4.07 3.69
N SER A 144 24.10 4.11 2.62
CA SER A 144 23.66 4.56 1.30
C SER A 144 22.31 3.91 0.98
N ALA A 145 21.28 4.73 0.82
CA ALA A 145 19.99 4.22 0.35
C ALA A 145 20.24 3.49 -0.98
N PRO A 146 19.55 2.38 -1.25
CA PRO A 146 19.69 1.70 -2.53
C PRO A 146 19.39 2.70 -3.64
N SER A 147 20.25 2.68 -4.67
CA SER A 147 20.17 3.63 -5.80
C SER A 147 18.87 3.44 -6.61
N THR A 148 18.25 2.25 -6.51
CA THR A 148 16.99 1.87 -7.16
C THR A 148 16.00 1.25 -6.20
N GLN A 149 14.72 1.30 -6.57
CA GLN A 149 13.65 0.55 -5.90
C GLN A 149 13.63 -0.93 -6.33
N TYR A 150 14.12 -1.23 -7.54
CA TYR A 150 14.13 -2.55 -8.15
C TYR A 150 15.25 -3.46 -7.62
N LYS A 151 14.99 -4.76 -7.48
CA LYS A 151 15.98 -5.79 -7.10
C LYS A 151 16.72 -6.24 -8.38
N MET A 152 17.76 -5.51 -8.74
CA MET A 152 18.62 -5.89 -9.86
C MET A 152 19.93 -6.50 -9.37
N PRO A 153 20.39 -7.62 -9.94
CA PRO A 153 21.70 -8.16 -9.64
C PRO A 153 22.81 -7.19 -10.12
N THR A 154 23.96 -7.26 -9.47
CA THR A 154 25.11 -6.41 -9.85
C THR A 154 25.76 -6.85 -11.15
N VAL A 155 25.58 -8.12 -11.53
CA VAL A 155 26.07 -8.73 -12.75
C VAL A 155 24.95 -9.62 -13.26
N GLU A 156 24.57 -9.47 -14.53
CA GLU A 156 23.63 -10.36 -15.19
C GLU A 156 24.36 -11.66 -15.53
N VAL A 157 23.77 -12.80 -15.17
CA VAL A 157 24.35 -14.12 -15.43
C VAL A 157 23.78 -14.61 -16.75
N ALA A 158 24.67 -15.04 -17.65
CA ALA A 158 24.29 -15.60 -18.94
C ALA A 158 23.45 -16.88 -18.78
N ALA A 159 22.51 -17.11 -19.70
CA ALA A 159 21.72 -18.33 -19.73
C ALA A 159 22.59 -19.53 -20.16
N ALA A 160 22.22 -20.76 -19.75
CA ALA A 160 22.98 -21.97 -20.07
C ALA A 160 23.15 -22.19 -21.58
N GLY A 161 22.14 -21.83 -22.39
CA GLY A 161 22.18 -21.88 -23.86
C GLY A 161 23.16 -20.90 -24.52
N GLN A 162 23.72 -19.94 -23.77
CA GLN A 162 24.78 -19.03 -24.26
C GLN A 162 26.19 -19.56 -23.97
N SER A 163 26.30 -20.74 -23.35
CA SER A 163 27.58 -21.37 -23.14
C SER A 163 28.23 -21.76 -24.47
N TYR A 164 29.50 -22.13 -24.40
CA TYR A 164 30.28 -22.52 -25.56
C TYR A 164 29.75 -23.80 -26.25
N HIS A 165 29.35 -24.77 -25.43
CA HIS A 165 28.84 -26.06 -25.87
C HIS A 165 27.55 -26.38 -25.10
N PRO A 166 26.47 -25.66 -25.39
CA PRO A 166 25.18 -25.83 -24.73
C PRO A 166 24.52 -27.13 -25.18
N ASP A 167 23.63 -27.64 -24.33
CA ASP A 167 22.71 -28.69 -24.75
C ASP A 167 21.71 -28.14 -25.76
N PHE A 168 21.25 -28.98 -26.68
CA PHE A 168 20.44 -28.58 -27.82
C PHE A 168 19.14 -27.90 -27.40
N GLU A 169 18.44 -28.45 -26.40
CA GLU A 169 17.20 -27.88 -25.88
C GLU A 169 17.44 -26.50 -25.27
N THR A 170 18.47 -26.37 -24.42
CA THR A 170 18.80 -25.10 -23.77
C THR A 170 19.24 -24.02 -24.75
N HIS A 171 19.90 -24.41 -25.85
CA HIS A 171 20.30 -23.50 -26.93
C HIS A 171 19.08 -23.01 -27.70
N GLN A 172 18.13 -23.90 -28.03
CA GLN A 172 16.89 -23.55 -28.71
C GLN A 172 16.03 -22.60 -27.90
N ASP A 173 15.91 -22.81 -26.59
CA ASP A 173 15.13 -21.93 -25.71
C ASP A 173 15.65 -20.49 -25.75
N VAL A 174 16.98 -20.33 -25.64
CA VAL A 174 17.63 -19.01 -25.69
C VAL A 174 17.53 -18.39 -27.09
N MET A 175 17.67 -19.19 -28.15
CA MET A 175 17.45 -18.73 -29.52
C MET A 175 16.01 -18.26 -29.75
N ALA A 176 15.03 -19.00 -29.23
CA ALA A 176 13.62 -18.64 -29.34
C ALA A 176 13.31 -17.33 -28.61
N GLU A 177 13.90 -17.11 -27.43
CA GLU A 177 13.80 -15.84 -26.71
C GLU A 177 14.39 -14.68 -27.52
N ALA A 178 15.59 -14.87 -28.08
CA ALA A 178 16.26 -13.87 -28.91
C ALA A 178 15.42 -13.47 -30.13
N VAL A 179 14.85 -14.47 -30.83
CA VAL A 179 13.98 -14.26 -31.99
C VAL A 179 12.70 -13.51 -31.59
N ALA A 180 12.09 -13.86 -30.45
CA ALA A 180 10.90 -13.18 -29.97
C ALA A 180 11.16 -11.68 -29.69
N GLN A 181 12.31 -11.34 -29.10
CA GLN A 181 12.71 -9.95 -28.86
C GLN A 181 12.92 -9.17 -30.17
N GLU A 182 13.54 -9.78 -31.18
CA GLU A 182 13.72 -9.14 -32.49
C GLU A 182 12.39 -8.93 -33.23
N LEU A 183 11.47 -9.91 -33.16
CA LEU A 183 10.12 -9.74 -33.72
C LEU A 183 9.38 -8.60 -33.03
N GLU A 184 9.42 -8.51 -31.70
CA GLU A 184 8.81 -7.40 -30.95
C GLU A 184 9.40 -6.04 -31.37
N ARG A 185 10.72 -5.98 -31.59
CA ARG A 185 11.41 -4.77 -32.06
C ARG A 185 10.97 -4.39 -33.48
N GLN A 186 10.88 -5.37 -34.38
CA GLN A 186 10.39 -5.17 -35.74
C GLN A 186 8.95 -4.67 -35.76
N GLU A 187 8.08 -5.26 -34.94
CA GLU A 187 6.69 -4.80 -34.79
C GLU A 187 6.62 -3.36 -34.26
N LYS A 188 7.38 -3.03 -33.21
CA LYS A 188 7.45 -1.65 -32.69
C LYS A 188 7.90 -0.67 -33.76
N ARG A 189 8.90 -1.05 -34.57
CA ARG A 189 9.40 -0.24 -35.68
C ARG A 189 8.35 -0.09 -36.78
N ALA A 190 7.65 -1.16 -37.13
CA ALA A 190 6.58 -1.15 -38.13
C ALA A 190 5.40 -0.27 -37.68
N LYS A 191 4.95 -0.43 -36.43
CA LYS A 191 3.90 0.39 -35.80
C LYS A 191 4.29 1.88 -35.74
N ALA A 192 5.56 2.18 -35.46
CA ALA A 192 6.05 3.55 -35.46
C ALA A 192 6.21 4.15 -36.87
N ALA A 193 6.48 3.31 -37.87
CA ALA A 193 6.55 3.71 -39.28
C ALA A 193 5.16 3.84 -39.92
N GLU A 194 4.16 3.18 -39.36
CA GLU A 194 2.79 3.25 -39.84
C GLU A 194 2.24 4.67 -39.64
N PRO A 195 1.75 5.33 -40.71
CA PRO A 195 1.17 6.66 -40.56
C PRO A 195 -0.08 6.59 -39.69
N LEU A 196 -0.21 7.51 -38.73
CA LEU A 196 -1.36 7.64 -37.81
C LEU A 196 -2.71 7.85 -38.52
N THR A 197 -2.71 8.01 -39.84
CA THR A 197 -3.90 8.21 -40.67
C THR A 197 -4.57 6.91 -41.09
N LYS A 198 -3.93 5.75 -40.95
CA LYS A 198 -4.53 4.46 -41.29
C LYS A 198 -5.55 4.07 -40.22
N GLY A 199 -6.82 4.31 -40.50
CA GLY A 199 -7.96 3.85 -39.70
C GLY A 199 -8.83 4.94 -39.06
N LEU A 200 -8.56 6.22 -39.29
CA LEU A 200 -9.43 7.32 -38.86
C LEU A 200 -10.40 7.70 -39.98
N SER A 201 -11.68 7.87 -39.65
CA SER A 201 -12.67 8.48 -40.56
C SER A 201 -12.39 9.98 -40.72
N GLU A 202 -12.71 10.56 -41.87
CA GLU A 202 -12.47 12.00 -42.13
C GLU A 202 -13.13 12.91 -41.09
N GLU A 203 -14.24 12.48 -40.50
CA GLU A 203 -14.99 13.18 -39.46
C GLU A 203 -14.31 13.11 -38.08
N THR A 204 -13.69 11.98 -37.72
CA THR A 204 -13.01 11.84 -36.41
C THR A 204 -11.73 12.69 -36.34
N LEU A 205 -11.08 12.93 -37.48
CA LEU A 205 -9.98 13.91 -37.57
C LEU A 205 -10.43 15.35 -37.29
N GLN A 206 -11.70 15.68 -37.56
CA GLN A 206 -12.26 17.01 -37.30
C GLN A 206 -12.71 17.16 -35.84
N TYR A 207 -13.29 16.12 -35.23
CA TYR A 207 -13.75 16.14 -33.84
C TYR A 207 -12.61 16.14 -32.80
N ILE A 208 -11.46 15.51 -33.08
CA ILE A 208 -10.27 15.56 -32.19
C ILE A 208 -9.78 17.01 -31.94
N LYS A 209 -10.20 17.95 -32.78
CA LYS A 209 -9.83 19.36 -32.68
C LYS A 209 -10.71 20.19 -31.73
N MET A 210 -11.88 19.69 -31.28
CA MET A 210 -12.96 20.60 -30.86
C MET A 210 -13.52 20.49 -29.44
N ASP A 211 -13.38 19.41 -28.65
CA ASP A 211 -14.32 19.28 -27.50
C ASP A 211 -13.74 18.81 -26.14
N SER A 212 -13.97 19.65 -25.11
CA SER A 212 -13.86 19.34 -23.68
C SER A 212 -14.42 20.49 -22.81
N SER A 213 -15.74 20.55 -22.58
CA SER A 213 -16.43 21.17 -21.42
C SER A 213 -17.93 20.82 -21.54
N ASP A 214 -18.75 20.44 -20.56
CA ASP A 214 -18.90 20.79 -19.14
C ASP A 214 -19.94 19.83 -18.49
N GLU A 215 -19.99 19.71 -17.15
CA GLU A 215 -20.93 18.86 -16.38
C GLU A 215 -21.52 19.66 -15.18
N GLU A 216 -22.60 19.12 -14.58
CA GLU A 216 -23.28 19.46 -13.29
C GLU A 216 -24.59 20.29 -13.41
N GLY A 217 -25.70 20.05 -12.67
CA GLY A 217 -25.99 19.09 -11.60
C GLY A 217 -26.95 19.66 -10.53
N SER A 218 -28.16 19.10 -10.46
CA SER A 218 -29.04 18.87 -9.27
C SER A 218 -29.88 19.97 -8.58
N ASP A 219 -30.89 19.48 -7.84
CA ASP A 219 -32.27 19.92 -7.61
C ASP A 219 -32.66 20.09 -6.11
N SER A 220 -33.75 20.86 -5.89
CA SER A 220 -34.82 20.90 -4.85
C SER A 220 -34.59 20.81 -3.31
N SER A 221 -35.43 21.55 -2.57
CA SER A 221 -35.91 21.23 -1.22
C SER A 221 -37.26 21.91 -0.94
N ASP A 222 -38.18 21.26 -0.21
CA ASP A 222 -39.39 21.85 0.38
C ASP A 222 -39.81 21.17 1.71
N ASP A 223 -40.61 21.90 2.49
CA ASP A 223 -40.92 21.90 3.93
C ASP A 223 -41.89 20.81 4.48
N GLU A 224 -42.11 20.80 5.81
CA GLU A 224 -43.45 20.87 6.46
C GLU A 224 -43.41 20.73 8.01
N ASP A 225 -44.37 21.39 8.66
CA ASP A 225 -44.43 21.78 10.09
C ASP A 225 -45.66 21.14 10.78
N VAL A 226 -45.63 20.80 12.08
CA VAL A 226 -46.83 20.22 12.78
C VAL A 226 -47.03 20.74 14.20
N SER A 227 -48.24 21.26 14.45
CA SER A 227 -48.72 21.96 15.65
C SER A 227 -49.34 21.06 16.76
N LYS A 228 -49.37 21.56 18.01
CA LYS A 228 -49.77 20.84 19.26
C LYS A 228 -51.12 21.32 19.83
N LYS A 229 -51.92 20.41 20.42
CA LYS A 229 -53.22 20.68 21.11
C LYS A 229 -53.13 20.61 22.66
N PRO A 230 -53.97 21.34 23.44
CA PRO A 230 -53.88 21.45 24.91
C PRO A 230 -54.60 20.35 25.74
N ARG A 231 -54.21 20.18 27.02
CA ARG A 231 -54.57 19.08 27.96
C ARG A 231 -55.70 19.43 28.94
N LYS A 232 -56.54 18.45 29.33
CA LYS A 232 -57.63 18.54 30.35
C LYS A 232 -57.23 17.92 31.71
N THR A 233 -57.82 18.37 32.81
CA THR A 233 -57.55 17.94 34.21
C THR A 233 -58.34 16.68 34.63
N PRO A 234 -57.79 15.78 35.48
CA PRO A 234 -58.40 14.47 35.76
C PRO A 234 -59.39 14.47 36.96
N SER A 235 -60.48 13.71 36.82
CA SER A 235 -61.50 13.47 37.85
C SER A 235 -61.15 12.32 38.81
N LYS A 236 -61.82 12.26 39.97
CA LYS A 236 -61.59 11.27 41.06
C LYS A 236 -62.03 9.85 40.66
N VAL A 237 -61.20 8.85 40.97
CA VAL A 237 -61.32 7.46 40.50
C VAL A 237 -61.92 6.54 41.58
N THR A 238 -62.88 5.69 41.22
CA THR A 238 -63.57 4.72 42.10
C THR A 238 -62.77 3.41 42.30
N ARG A 239 -63.09 2.61 43.35
CA ARG A 239 -62.36 1.37 43.73
C ARG A 239 -62.34 0.29 42.64
N THR A 240 -63.44 0.10 41.91
CA THR A 240 -63.53 -0.80 40.76
C THR A 240 -62.66 -0.32 39.59
N MET A 241 -62.64 1.00 39.33
CA MET A 241 -61.75 1.61 38.33
C MET A 241 -60.27 1.48 38.72
N ARG A 242 -59.95 1.46 40.02
CA ARG A 242 -58.60 1.20 40.54
C ARG A 242 -58.13 -0.22 40.23
N ASN A 243 -58.95 -1.24 40.53
CA ASN A 243 -58.63 -2.65 40.23
C ASN A 243 -58.53 -2.91 38.71
N LYS A 244 -59.38 -2.27 37.89
CA LYS A 244 -59.31 -2.36 36.43
C LYS A 244 -58.01 -1.73 35.89
N ARG A 245 -57.59 -0.60 36.45
CA ARG A 245 -56.31 0.07 36.13
C ARG A 245 -55.12 -0.77 36.55
N GLU A 246 -55.17 -1.46 37.68
CA GLU A 246 -54.11 -2.37 38.12
C GLU A 246 -53.96 -3.59 37.20
N ARG A 247 -55.08 -4.22 36.80
CA ARG A 247 -55.04 -5.32 35.81
C ARG A 247 -54.47 -4.85 34.47
N HIS A 248 -54.92 -3.69 33.98
CA HIS A 248 -54.38 -3.10 32.75
C HIS A 248 -52.88 -2.80 32.88
N LYS A 249 -52.45 -2.22 34.01
CA LYS A 249 -51.03 -1.93 34.28
C LYS A 249 -50.19 -3.21 34.32
N LYS A 250 -50.68 -4.30 34.91
CA LYS A 250 -49.97 -5.60 34.90
C LYS A 250 -49.83 -6.16 33.47
N MET A 251 -50.91 -6.17 32.69
CA MET A 251 -50.88 -6.58 31.28
C MET A 251 -49.91 -5.71 30.45
N GLU A 252 -49.91 -4.40 30.69
CA GLU A 252 -49.02 -3.47 30.00
C GLU A 252 -47.55 -3.71 30.36
N MET A 253 -47.24 -3.97 31.64
CA MET A 253 -45.90 -4.33 32.09
C MET A 253 -45.41 -5.64 31.45
N GLU A 254 -46.28 -6.66 31.38
CA GLU A 254 -45.96 -7.93 30.72
C GLU A 254 -45.71 -7.74 29.22
N HIS A 255 -46.55 -6.94 28.54
CA HIS A 255 -46.33 -6.59 27.14
C HIS A 255 -45.03 -5.80 26.91
N GLN A 256 -44.69 -4.89 27.82
CA GLN A 256 -43.43 -4.15 27.77
C GLN A 256 -42.22 -5.08 27.98
N ALA A 257 -42.29 -6.00 28.94
CA ALA A 257 -41.26 -7.02 29.16
C ALA A 257 -41.05 -7.90 27.92
N ARG A 258 -42.14 -8.40 27.32
CA ARG A 258 -42.10 -9.20 26.09
C ARG A 258 -41.57 -8.42 24.89
N ARG A 259 -41.84 -7.11 24.79
CA ARG A 259 -41.24 -6.23 23.78
C ARG A 259 -39.74 -6.03 24.02
N GLY A 260 -39.34 -5.87 25.28
CA GLY A 260 -37.94 -5.81 25.71
C GLY A 260 -37.16 -7.06 25.30
N GLU A 261 -37.66 -8.24 25.65
CA GLU A 261 -37.05 -9.53 25.26
C GLU A 261 -36.91 -9.68 23.75
N LYS A 262 -37.97 -9.36 22.99
CA LYS A 262 -37.93 -9.39 21.52
C LYS A 262 -36.91 -8.40 20.95
N SER A 263 -36.74 -7.22 21.55
CA SER A 263 -35.73 -6.25 21.12
C SER A 263 -34.31 -6.75 21.38
N ILE A 264 -34.07 -7.41 22.52
CA ILE A 264 -32.79 -8.02 22.87
C ILE A 264 -32.45 -9.15 21.89
N ILE A 265 -33.40 -10.04 21.59
CA ILE A 265 -33.19 -11.13 20.61
C ILE A 265 -32.87 -10.55 19.21
N LYS A 266 -33.58 -9.50 18.79
CA LYS A 266 -33.28 -8.81 17.52
C LYS A 266 -31.87 -8.22 17.51
N GLN A 267 -31.43 -7.61 18.61
CA GLN A 267 -30.06 -7.08 18.76
C GLN A 267 -29.02 -8.19 18.71
N ILE A 268 -29.27 -9.33 19.35
CA ILE A 268 -28.39 -10.50 19.32
C ILE A 268 -28.25 -11.01 17.88
N ASN A 269 -29.36 -11.20 17.16
CA ASN A 269 -29.32 -11.67 15.77
C ASN A 269 -28.63 -10.64 14.86
N ALA A 270 -28.89 -9.35 15.06
CA ALA A 270 -28.18 -8.28 14.34
C ALA A 270 -26.67 -8.31 14.63
N SER A 271 -26.26 -8.57 15.88
CA SER A 271 -24.85 -8.65 16.26
C SER A 271 -24.12 -9.79 15.53
N GLN A 272 -24.78 -10.93 15.32
CA GLN A 272 -24.19 -12.05 14.55
C GLN A 272 -23.96 -11.66 13.09
N HIS A 273 -24.90 -10.94 12.46
CA HIS A 273 -24.74 -10.45 11.10
C HIS A 273 -23.62 -9.40 10.99
N ILE A 274 -23.49 -8.53 12.00
CA ILE A 274 -22.38 -7.55 12.09
C ILE A 274 -21.04 -8.27 12.24
N LEU A 275 -20.94 -9.30 13.07
CA LEU A 275 -19.71 -10.08 13.20
C LEU A 275 -19.35 -10.78 11.89
N GLN A 276 -20.32 -11.37 11.19
CA GLN A 276 -20.09 -11.99 9.89
C GLN A 276 -19.65 -10.97 8.83
N SER A 277 -20.20 -9.75 8.84
CA SER A 277 -19.79 -8.69 7.91
C SER A 277 -18.38 -8.18 8.22
N ILE A 278 -18.02 -8.05 9.50
CA ILE A 278 -16.66 -7.71 9.94
C ILE A 278 -15.69 -8.80 9.46
N VAL A 279 -15.92 -10.07 9.77
CA VAL A 279 -15.03 -11.18 9.36
C VAL A 279 -14.89 -11.25 7.83
N LYS A 280 -15.99 -11.06 7.07
CA LYS A 280 -15.92 -11.00 5.60
C LYS A 280 -15.09 -9.81 5.12
N SER A 281 -15.26 -8.64 5.72
CA SER A 281 -14.53 -7.43 5.33
C SER A 281 -13.04 -7.52 5.70
N GLU A 282 -12.69 -8.11 6.84
CA GLU A 282 -11.32 -8.40 7.25
C GLU A 282 -10.65 -9.40 6.32
N LYS A 283 -11.31 -10.52 5.98
CA LYS A 283 -10.81 -11.49 5.00
C LYS A 283 -10.55 -10.83 3.63
N ALA A 284 -11.51 -10.03 3.15
CA ALA A 284 -11.34 -9.31 1.89
C ALA A 284 -10.21 -8.26 1.97
N ALA A 285 -10.02 -7.61 3.12
CA ALA A 285 -8.93 -6.68 3.33
C ALA A 285 -7.56 -7.40 3.36
N ALA A 286 -7.46 -8.54 4.02
CA ALA A 286 -6.27 -9.38 4.05
C ALA A 286 -5.88 -9.86 2.64
N GLN A 287 -6.83 -10.41 1.88
CA GLN A 287 -6.62 -10.81 0.49
C GLN A 287 -6.15 -9.63 -0.38
N LYS A 288 -6.77 -8.45 -0.24
CA LYS A 288 -6.34 -7.24 -0.95
C LYS A 288 -4.92 -6.82 -0.56
N GLN A 289 -4.53 -6.98 0.71
CA GLN A 289 -3.17 -6.67 1.15
C GLN A 289 -2.16 -7.67 0.58
N GLU A 290 -2.48 -8.96 0.57
CA GLU A 290 -1.64 -10.00 -0.05
C GLU A 290 -1.46 -9.75 -1.54
N LEU A 291 -2.54 -9.49 -2.28
CA LEU A 291 -2.45 -9.13 -3.70
C LEU A 291 -1.60 -7.88 -3.93
N LYS A 292 -1.72 -6.86 -3.07
CA LYS A 292 -0.87 -5.66 -3.14
C LYS A 292 0.59 -5.97 -2.85
N LYS A 293 0.90 -6.91 -1.94
CA LYS A 293 2.28 -7.35 -1.67
C LYS A 293 2.84 -8.08 -2.88
N LEU A 294 2.11 -9.04 -3.44
CA LEU A 294 2.50 -9.76 -4.64
C LEU A 294 2.73 -8.82 -5.83
N GLN A 295 1.82 -7.86 -6.07
CA GLN A 295 1.99 -6.85 -7.12
C GLN A 295 3.23 -5.97 -6.90
N LYS A 296 3.54 -5.63 -5.64
CA LYS A 296 4.76 -4.87 -5.32
C LYS A 296 6.01 -5.70 -5.56
N GLU A 297 5.99 -6.98 -5.22
CA GLU A 297 7.11 -7.89 -5.45
C GLU A 297 7.36 -8.11 -6.95
N GLN A 298 6.29 -8.31 -7.73
CA GLN A 298 6.34 -8.37 -9.20
C GLN A 298 6.94 -7.09 -9.78
N LYS A 299 6.42 -5.91 -9.42
CA LYS A 299 6.95 -4.61 -9.87
C LYS A 299 8.41 -4.39 -9.50
N LEU A 300 8.87 -5.01 -8.42
CA LEU A 300 10.23 -4.86 -7.94
C LEU A 300 11.20 -5.80 -8.69
N GLN A 301 10.69 -6.91 -9.22
CA GLN A 301 11.40 -7.85 -10.10
C GLN A 301 11.35 -7.43 -11.58
N GLU A 302 10.35 -6.65 -11.99
CA GLU A 302 10.26 -6.09 -13.34
C GLU A 302 11.50 -5.24 -13.69
N GLU A 303 11.85 -5.24 -14.98
CA GLU A 303 12.98 -4.46 -15.45
C GLU A 303 12.72 -2.94 -15.29
N PRO A 304 13.64 -2.20 -14.66
CA PRO A 304 13.49 -0.76 -14.45
C PRO A 304 13.56 0.00 -15.77
N LEU A 305 12.77 1.06 -15.88
CA LEU A 305 12.97 2.06 -16.92
C LEU A 305 14.21 2.90 -16.58
N VAL A 306 15.11 3.03 -17.54
CA VAL A 306 16.38 3.76 -17.40
C VAL A 306 16.23 5.19 -17.90
N ARG A 307 16.90 6.14 -17.24
CA ARG A 307 16.90 7.54 -17.66
C ARG A 307 17.97 7.81 -18.73
N VAL A 308 17.52 8.00 -19.98
CA VAL A 308 18.38 8.32 -21.13
C VAL A 308 17.96 9.66 -21.72
N GLY A 309 18.89 10.61 -21.79
CA GLY A 309 18.61 11.95 -22.29
C GLY A 309 17.49 12.65 -21.51
N GLY A 310 17.36 12.38 -20.22
CA GLY A 310 16.32 12.92 -19.35
C GLY A 310 14.92 12.33 -19.55
N LYS A 311 14.74 11.30 -20.40
CA LYS A 311 13.49 10.53 -20.55
C LYS A 311 13.68 9.12 -19.97
N HIS A 312 12.62 8.52 -19.44
CA HIS A 312 12.65 7.12 -19.00
C HIS A 312 12.35 6.22 -20.20
N VAL A 313 13.26 5.31 -20.51
CA VAL A 313 13.22 4.43 -21.69
C VAL A 313 13.58 3.02 -21.24
N LYS A 314 12.91 2.00 -21.81
CA LYS A 314 13.31 0.60 -21.60
C LYS A 314 14.57 0.32 -22.41
N LEU A 315 15.61 -0.16 -21.74
CA LEU A 315 16.88 -0.47 -22.38
C LEU A 315 16.80 -1.89 -22.93
N GLU A 316 16.50 -2.01 -24.23
CA GLU A 316 16.42 -3.30 -24.92
C GLU A 316 17.74 -3.54 -25.67
N ARG A 317 18.45 -4.62 -25.32
CA ARG A 317 19.65 -5.06 -26.02
C ARG A 317 19.48 -6.44 -26.58
N GLU A 318 20.23 -6.71 -27.63
CA GLU A 318 20.25 -8.03 -28.27
C GLU A 318 20.94 -9.03 -27.36
N THR A 319 20.29 -10.16 -27.14
CA THR A 319 20.88 -11.29 -26.43
C THR A 319 22.03 -11.87 -27.28
N PRO A 320 23.27 -11.91 -26.77
CA PRO A 320 24.38 -12.47 -27.51
C PRO A 320 24.27 -14.00 -27.56
N VAL A 321 23.79 -14.54 -28.67
CA VAL A 321 23.63 -15.99 -28.89
C VAL A 321 24.42 -16.43 -30.12
N SER A 322 25.13 -17.55 -30.02
CA SER A 322 25.83 -18.17 -31.15
C SER A 322 24.84 -18.93 -32.02
N PHE A 323 24.96 -18.80 -33.35
CA PHE A 323 24.14 -19.59 -34.26
C PHE A 323 24.63 -21.05 -34.30
N SER A 324 23.78 -21.98 -34.74
CA SER A 324 24.14 -23.39 -34.86
C SER A 324 25.36 -23.62 -35.78
N GLU A 325 25.50 -22.81 -36.83
CA GLU A 325 26.64 -22.84 -37.75
C GLU A 325 27.96 -22.42 -37.10
N GLU A 326 27.89 -21.56 -36.08
CA GLU A 326 29.05 -21.01 -35.38
C GLU A 326 29.44 -21.84 -34.16
N LEU A 327 28.53 -22.71 -33.70
CA LEU A 327 28.71 -23.57 -32.55
C LEU A 327 29.63 -24.75 -32.91
N THR A 328 30.92 -24.45 -32.99
CA THR A 328 31.96 -25.45 -33.28
C THR A 328 32.51 -26.02 -31.98
N GLY A 329 32.64 -27.35 -31.87
CA GLY A 329 33.21 -28.04 -30.70
C GLY A 329 34.71 -27.81 -30.44
N ASN A 330 35.36 -26.88 -31.17
CA ASN A 330 36.71 -26.39 -30.87
C ASN A 330 36.78 -24.92 -30.35
N MET A 331 37.40 -24.70 -29.17
CA MET A 331 37.51 -23.37 -28.54
C MET A 331 38.36 -22.39 -29.35
N ARG A 332 39.28 -22.88 -30.19
CA ARG A 332 40.15 -22.05 -31.03
C ARG A 332 39.39 -21.35 -32.16
N THR A 333 38.28 -21.92 -32.59
CA THR A 333 37.43 -21.38 -33.67
C THR A 333 36.25 -20.57 -33.13
N LEU A 334 36.11 -20.46 -31.80
CA LEU A 334 35.05 -19.69 -31.17
C LEU A 334 35.20 -18.20 -31.50
N LYS A 335 34.14 -17.63 -32.08
CA LYS A 335 33.97 -16.19 -32.19
C LYS A 335 33.34 -15.66 -30.90
N PRO A 336 34.03 -14.81 -30.12
CA PRO A 336 33.43 -14.24 -28.92
C PRO A 336 32.26 -13.33 -29.31
N LYS A 337 31.09 -13.56 -28.71
CA LYS A 337 29.90 -12.72 -28.89
C LYS A 337 29.59 -11.96 -27.60
N GLY A 338 29.01 -10.77 -27.77
CA GLY A 338 28.66 -9.87 -26.68
C GLY A 338 29.82 -8.95 -26.26
N HIS A 339 29.47 -7.89 -25.53
CA HIS A 339 30.42 -6.88 -25.09
C HIS A 339 30.31 -6.69 -23.56
N PRO A 340 31.32 -7.10 -22.77
CA PRO A 340 31.22 -7.12 -21.31
C PRO A 340 31.12 -5.71 -20.71
N LEU A 341 31.86 -4.72 -21.24
CA LEU A 341 31.74 -3.34 -20.75
C LEU A 341 30.33 -2.78 -20.95
N LEU A 342 29.69 -3.11 -22.08
CA LEU A 342 28.33 -2.71 -22.38
C LEU A 342 27.34 -3.37 -21.42
N ASP A 343 27.46 -4.66 -21.12
CA ASP A 343 26.67 -5.34 -20.08
C ASP A 343 26.82 -4.65 -18.71
N ARG A 344 28.05 -4.35 -18.28
CA ARG A 344 28.27 -3.65 -17.01
C ARG A 344 27.75 -2.23 -17.00
N PHE A 345 27.86 -1.53 -18.12
CA PHE A 345 27.28 -0.21 -18.30
C PHE A 345 25.75 -0.25 -18.14
N ASP A 346 25.09 -1.27 -18.67
CA ASP A 346 23.64 -1.45 -18.55
C ASP A 346 23.24 -1.80 -17.14
N SER A 347 23.97 -2.71 -16.49
CA SER A 347 23.75 -3.01 -15.08
C SER A 347 23.88 -1.76 -14.20
N LEU A 348 24.81 -0.86 -14.50
CA LEU A 348 24.95 0.41 -13.77
C LEU A 348 23.78 1.37 -14.06
N HIS A 349 23.28 1.38 -15.28
CA HIS A 349 22.10 2.15 -15.69
C HIS A 349 20.81 1.62 -15.07
N LYS A 350 20.54 0.32 -15.16
CA LYS A 350 19.41 -0.37 -14.53
C LYS A 350 19.43 -0.19 -13.01
N ARG A 351 20.62 -0.04 -12.40
CA ARG A 351 20.81 0.30 -10.97
C ARG A 351 20.81 1.81 -10.68
N ASN A 352 20.44 2.67 -11.63
CA ASN A 352 20.46 4.14 -11.51
C ASN A 352 21.74 4.68 -10.87
N LYS A 353 22.90 4.09 -11.18
CA LYS A 353 24.22 4.58 -10.72
C LYS A 353 24.86 5.53 -11.72
N ILE A 354 24.48 5.42 -12.99
CA ILE A 354 24.91 6.27 -14.09
C ILE A 354 23.67 6.72 -14.83
N ASP A 355 23.66 8.00 -15.22
CA ASP A 355 22.65 8.59 -16.10
C ASP A 355 23.30 9.01 -17.42
N ILE A 356 22.67 8.69 -18.56
CA ILE A 356 23.06 9.27 -19.86
C ILE A 356 22.40 10.64 -19.98
N GLY A 357 23.20 11.69 -19.86
CA GLY A 357 22.77 13.07 -20.09
C GLY A 357 22.41 13.35 -21.55
N ARG A 358 21.72 14.47 -21.78
CA ARG A 358 21.55 14.99 -23.16
C ARG A 358 22.88 15.53 -23.67
N PRO A 359 23.19 15.40 -24.97
CA PRO A 359 24.35 16.08 -25.54
C PRO A 359 24.22 17.59 -25.29
N LYS A 360 25.27 18.20 -24.74
CA LYS A 360 25.30 19.65 -24.50
C LYS A 360 25.35 20.35 -25.85
N LYS A 361 24.28 21.07 -26.22
CA LYS A 361 24.30 21.93 -27.41
C LYS A 361 25.32 23.05 -27.19
N THR A 362 26.39 23.05 -27.96
CA THR A 362 27.30 24.21 -28.00
C THR A 362 26.60 25.34 -28.74
N ARG A 363 26.75 26.58 -28.23
CA ARG A 363 26.12 27.75 -28.84
C ARG A 363 26.85 28.04 -30.15
N LYS A 364 26.16 27.96 -31.30
CA LYS A 364 26.74 28.41 -32.57
C LYS A 364 27.03 29.91 -32.47
N ALA A 365 28.28 30.32 -32.68
CA ALA A 365 28.62 31.73 -32.77
C ALA A 365 27.96 32.32 -34.03
N LYS A 366 27.32 33.48 -33.90
CA LYS A 366 26.84 34.24 -35.07
C LYS A 366 28.06 34.85 -35.75
N VAL A 367 28.57 34.21 -36.80
CA VAL A 367 29.64 34.77 -37.62
C VAL A 367 29.01 35.82 -38.53
N LYS A 368 29.48 37.07 -38.44
CA LYS A 368 29.14 38.12 -39.41
C LYS A 368 30.03 37.90 -40.64
N ILE A 369 29.43 37.54 -41.77
CA ILE A 369 30.14 37.52 -43.05
C ILE A 369 30.22 38.98 -43.50
N ILE A 370 31.45 39.50 -43.59
CA ILE A 370 31.70 40.85 -44.11
C ILE A 370 32.27 40.66 -45.52
N GLU A 371 31.55 41.13 -46.53
CA GLU A 371 32.06 41.18 -47.90
C GLU A 371 33.07 42.31 -48.00
N ALA A 372 34.33 41.97 -48.26
CA ALA A 372 35.36 42.96 -48.54
C ALA A 372 35.16 43.50 -49.97
N LYS A 373 34.93 44.81 -50.10
CA LYS A 373 34.99 45.48 -51.41
C LYS A 373 36.42 45.43 -51.95
N LYS A 374 36.55 44.97 -53.19
CA LYS A 374 37.80 44.81 -53.93
C LYS A 374 38.39 46.15 -54.34
#